data_AF-A0A538RIC6-F1
#
_entry.id   AF-A0A538RIC6-F1
#
_cell.length_a   1.000
_cell.length_b   1.000
_cell.length_c   1.000
_cell.angle_alpha   90.00
_cell.angle_beta   90.00
_cell.angle_gamma   90.00
#
_symmetry.space_group_name_H-M   'P 1'
#
loop_
_entity.id
_entity.type
_entity.pdbx_description
1 polymer ?
#
loop_
_entity_poly.entity_id
_entity_poly.type
_entity_poly.pdbx_seq_one_letter_code
_entity_poly.pdbx_strand_id
1 'polypeptide(L)'
;MTKVTFYGLPAWVGAIHGPTVCEWWDRDPSQLSWDRTQLHQLDLSKTPSAALAGRIPVADVEVDDHRTNGGRTTLGPRWPGGAMVGACWVSEGYLTRNGLTPPGARPGPGGHGHEFTFVQYFDGEQGNRRFYGMQANLLQQQHNLSLVQIWHPGTGAGAAHPAGTFWLDLNSDADPSTSPLSPNQPAPLYLDASAASNLAMIDPKLPPYSGSFVFSRQP
;
A
#
# COMPACT_ATOMS: atom_id res chain seq x y z
N MET A 1 -5.50 -7.41 20.12
CA MET A 1 -4.46 -6.97 19.20
C MET A 1 -5.11 -6.21 18.06
N THR A 2 -4.82 -4.91 17.95
CA THR A 2 -5.43 -4.01 16.98
C THR A 2 -4.50 -3.85 15.79
N LYS A 3 -5.05 -4.10 14.59
CA LYS A 3 -4.34 -3.91 13.32
C LYS A 3 -5.25 -3.24 12.29
N VAL A 4 -4.62 -2.55 11.35
CA VAL A 4 -5.29 -1.89 10.22
C VAL A 4 -4.59 -2.29 8.94
N THR A 5 -5.36 -2.77 7.96
CA THR A 5 -4.90 -3.04 6.60
C THR A 5 -5.06 -1.77 5.77
N PHE A 6 -4.04 -1.44 4.99
CA PHE A 6 -4.03 -0.33 4.05
C PHE A 6 -3.93 -0.85 2.62
N TYR A 7 -4.56 -0.13 1.70
CA TYR A 7 -4.57 -0.43 0.27
C TYR A 7 -4.03 0.75 -0.51
N GLY A 8 -3.05 0.50 -1.37
CA GLY A 8 -2.51 1.48 -2.29
C GLY A 8 -3.47 1.72 -3.45
N LEU A 9 -3.91 2.96 -3.60
CA LEU A 9 -4.77 3.43 -4.68
C LEU A 9 -4.08 4.55 -5.44
N PRO A 10 -4.23 4.61 -6.77
CA PRO A 10 -3.80 5.76 -7.54
C PRO A 10 -4.61 7.00 -7.13
N ALA A 11 -3.96 8.16 -6.99
CA ALA A 11 -4.59 9.29 -6.31
C ALA A 11 -4.53 10.64 -7.04
N TRP A 12 -5.64 11.02 -7.71
CA TRP A 12 -5.77 12.29 -8.42
C TRP A 12 -6.53 13.30 -7.57
N VAL A 13 -5.85 14.35 -7.10
CA VAL A 13 -6.48 15.39 -6.28
C VAL A 13 -7.39 16.27 -7.14
N GLY A 14 -8.67 16.36 -6.77
CA GLY A 14 -9.69 17.17 -7.46
C GLY A 14 -10.07 18.46 -6.75
N ALA A 15 -10.01 18.51 -5.43
CA ALA A 15 -10.22 19.74 -4.66
C ALA A 15 -9.44 19.74 -3.33
N ILE A 16 -9.29 20.92 -2.75
CA ILE A 16 -8.56 21.13 -1.49
C ILE A 16 -9.43 22.00 -0.60
N HIS A 17 -9.68 21.51 0.62
CA HIS A 17 -10.58 22.15 1.58
C HIS A 17 -9.86 22.69 2.81
N GLY A 18 -8.53 22.53 2.89
CA GLY A 18 -7.73 23.04 3.98
C GLY A 18 -6.31 22.49 3.99
N PRO A 19 -5.59 22.62 5.12
CA PRO A 19 -4.19 22.17 5.24
C PRO A 19 -4.01 20.65 5.11
N THR A 20 -5.02 19.87 5.48
CA THR A 20 -4.94 18.39 5.48
C THR A 20 -6.09 17.73 4.76
N VAL A 21 -7.17 18.44 4.45
CA VAL A 21 -8.38 17.87 3.83
C VAL A 21 -8.36 18.12 2.33
N CYS A 22 -8.50 17.04 1.55
CA CYS A 22 -8.64 17.10 0.11
C CYS A 22 -9.73 16.15 -0.41
N GLU A 23 -10.18 16.41 -1.63
CA GLU A 23 -10.99 15.51 -2.43
C GLU A 23 -10.12 14.88 -3.52
N TRP A 24 -10.28 13.59 -3.76
CA TRP A 24 -9.49 12.85 -4.74
C TRP A 24 -10.32 11.80 -5.47
N TRP A 25 -9.94 11.50 -6.71
CA TRP A 25 -10.41 10.31 -7.44
C TRP A 25 -9.44 9.15 -7.17
N ASP A 26 -10.00 7.95 -7.02
CA ASP A 26 -9.26 6.69 -6.83
C ASP A 26 -8.86 6.01 -8.15
N ARG A 27 -9.25 6.62 -9.28
CA ARG A 27 -9.00 6.21 -10.67
C ARG A 27 -8.85 7.43 -11.58
N ASP A 28 -8.34 7.20 -12.78
CA ASP A 28 -8.04 8.27 -13.72
C ASP A 28 -9.32 9.09 -14.03
N PRO A 29 -9.37 10.39 -13.68
CA PRO A 29 -10.56 11.20 -13.86
C PRO A 29 -10.95 11.39 -15.33
N SER A 30 -10.02 11.21 -16.28
CA SER A 30 -10.35 11.23 -17.71
C SER A 30 -11.30 10.09 -18.10
N GLN A 31 -11.20 8.94 -17.44
CA GLN A 31 -12.10 7.79 -17.60
C GLN A 31 -13.46 8.00 -16.92
N LEU A 32 -13.52 8.96 -16.00
CA LEU A 32 -14.73 9.37 -15.29
C LEU A 32 -15.41 10.58 -15.92
N SER A 33 -14.93 11.06 -17.07
CA SER A 33 -15.37 12.33 -17.64
C SER A 33 -15.31 13.49 -16.63
N TRP A 34 -14.35 13.42 -15.70
CA TRP A 34 -14.16 14.39 -14.61
C TRP A 34 -15.39 14.55 -13.70
N ASP A 35 -16.19 13.50 -13.55
CA ASP A 35 -17.35 13.48 -12.66
C ASP A 35 -16.92 13.74 -11.20
N ARG A 36 -17.30 14.91 -10.68
CA ARG A 36 -16.97 15.32 -9.31
C ARG A 36 -17.78 14.58 -8.26
N THR A 37 -18.87 13.91 -8.62
CA THR A 37 -19.62 13.07 -7.68
C THR A 37 -18.86 11.81 -7.27
N GLN A 38 -17.81 11.46 -8.02
CA GLN A 38 -16.88 10.37 -7.74
C GLN A 38 -15.67 10.82 -6.90
N LEU A 39 -15.66 12.05 -6.39
CA LEU A 39 -14.61 12.51 -5.48
C LEU A 39 -14.80 11.93 -4.08
N HIS A 40 -13.72 11.46 -3.49
CA HIS A 40 -13.68 11.00 -2.11
C HIS A 40 -13.00 12.04 -1.26
N GLN A 41 -13.62 12.43 -0.14
CA GLN A 41 -12.98 13.32 0.82
C GLN A 41 -12.04 12.51 1.72
N LEU A 42 -10.83 13.02 1.96
CA LEU A 42 -9.83 12.39 2.81
C LEU A 42 -9.14 13.44 3.69
N ASP A 43 -8.92 13.12 4.96
CA ASP A 43 -8.12 13.94 5.88
C ASP A 43 -6.73 13.34 6.08
N LEU A 44 -5.73 13.98 5.49
CA LEU A 44 -4.32 13.58 5.54
C LEU A 44 -3.69 13.67 6.94
N SER A 45 -4.41 14.17 7.94
CA SER A 45 -3.96 14.16 9.34
C SER A 45 -4.31 12.86 10.08
N LYS A 46 -5.21 12.03 9.54
CA LYS A 46 -5.71 10.82 10.18
C LYS A 46 -4.84 9.61 9.90
N THR A 47 -3.62 9.63 10.43
CA THR A 47 -2.56 8.67 10.10
C THR A 47 -2.21 7.69 11.22
N PRO A 48 -1.49 6.59 10.92
CA PRO A 48 -0.93 5.71 11.94
C PRO A 48 -0.12 6.46 13.00
N SER A 49 0.76 7.38 12.59
CA SER A 49 1.56 8.16 13.54
C SER A 49 0.72 9.04 14.46
N ALA A 50 -0.41 9.58 13.98
CA ALA A 50 -1.34 10.33 14.83
C ALA A 50 -2.00 9.43 15.88
N ALA A 51 -2.39 8.21 15.50
CA ALA A 51 -2.97 7.24 16.43
C ALA A 51 -1.95 6.69 17.44
N LEU A 52 -0.73 6.37 17.01
CA LEU A 52 0.37 5.93 17.88
C LEU A 52 0.76 7.02 18.90
N ALA A 53 0.63 8.30 18.52
CA ALA A 53 0.83 9.44 19.40
C ALA A 53 -0.39 9.76 20.29
N GLY A 54 -1.47 8.97 20.23
CA GLY A 54 -2.68 9.16 21.03
C GLY A 54 -3.53 10.39 20.65
N ARG A 55 -3.31 10.98 19.47
CA ARG A 55 -4.05 12.18 19.02
C ARG A 55 -5.41 11.85 18.44
N ILE A 56 -5.56 10.64 17.91
CA ILE A 56 -6.80 10.07 17.38
C ILE A 56 -6.91 8.61 17.85
N PRO A 57 -8.12 8.04 17.96
CA PRO A 57 -8.27 6.61 18.15
C PRO A 57 -7.87 5.83 16.88
N VAL A 58 -7.45 4.57 17.03
CA VAL A 58 -7.05 3.73 15.88
C VAL A 58 -8.17 3.55 14.85
N ALA A 59 -9.44 3.55 15.30
CA ALA A 59 -10.61 3.43 14.41
C ALA A 59 -10.79 4.62 13.45
N ASP A 60 -10.19 5.77 13.79
CA ASP A 60 -10.25 6.99 12.98
C ASP A 60 -9.09 7.10 11.98
N VAL A 61 -8.18 6.12 11.94
CA VAL A 61 -7.10 6.10 10.95
C VAL A 61 -7.70 5.88 9.55
N GLU A 62 -7.39 6.78 8.62
CA GLU A 62 -7.93 6.79 7.26
C GLU A 62 -6.86 6.61 6.20
N VAL A 63 -5.69 7.19 6.37
CA VAL A 63 -4.62 7.21 5.37
C VAL A 63 -3.28 6.92 6.01
N ASP A 64 -2.37 6.27 5.29
CA ASP A 64 -1.01 6.07 5.78
C ASP A 64 -0.27 7.40 5.90
N ASP A 65 0.77 7.40 6.72
CA ASP A 65 1.69 8.52 6.82
C ASP A 65 2.28 8.91 5.45
N HIS A 66 2.65 10.17 5.33
CA HIS A 66 3.39 10.63 4.16
C HIS A 66 4.73 9.88 4.06
N ARG A 67 5.20 9.65 2.84
CA ARG A 67 6.51 9.02 2.53
C ARG A 67 7.66 9.49 3.42
N THR A 68 7.81 10.80 3.61
CA THR A 68 8.92 11.37 4.38
C THR A 68 8.83 11.08 5.88
N ASN A 69 7.67 10.63 6.35
CA ASN A 69 7.39 10.31 7.74
C ASN A 69 7.35 8.78 7.97
N GLY A 70 7.89 7.99 7.03
CA GLY A 70 7.95 6.53 7.14
C GLY A 70 6.74 5.79 6.57
N GLY A 71 5.77 6.50 5.99
CA GLY A 71 4.64 5.88 5.30
C GLY A 71 4.84 5.72 3.79
N ARG A 72 3.75 5.43 3.10
CA ARG A 72 3.68 5.13 1.67
C ARG A 72 2.80 6.11 0.90
N THR A 73 1.95 6.86 1.60
CA THR A 73 1.14 7.89 0.97
C THR A 73 2.04 8.97 0.40
N THR A 74 1.86 9.23 -0.89
CA THR A 74 2.62 10.25 -1.61
C THR A 74 1.88 11.57 -1.72
N LEU A 75 0.60 11.60 -1.32
CA LEU A 75 -0.12 12.82 -1.01
C LEU A 75 0.42 13.38 0.32
N GLY A 76 1.25 14.41 0.24
CA GLY A 76 1.90 15.00 1.41
C GLY A 76 1.15 16.16 2.04
N PRO A 77 1.44 16.48 3.31
CA PRO A 77 0.84 17.62 4.05
C PRO A 77 1.27 19.00 3.52
N ARG A 78 2.14 19.07 2.50
CA ARG A 78 2.58 20.31 1.84
C ARG A 78 1.91 20.54 0.47
N TRP A 79 0.98 19.68 0.08
CA TRP A 79 0.09 19.92 -1.05
C TRP A 79 -0.83 21.12 -0.74
N PRO A 80 -1.03 22.12 -1.63
CA PRO A 80 -0.73 22.16 -3.08
C PRO A 80 0.53 22.94 -3.53
N GLY A 81 1.51 23.20 -2.67
CA GLY A 81 2.64 24.09 -2.97
C GLY A 81 3.67 23.63 -4.03
N GLY A 82 3.34 22.67 -4.92
CA GLY A 82 4.18 22.31 -6.08
C GLY A 82 4.51 20.82 -6.21
N ALA A 83 3.52 20.07 -6.71
CA ALA A 83 3.57 18.78 -7.44
C ALA A 83 4.14 17.48 -6.80
N MET A 84 3.26 16.49 -6.53
CA MET A 84 3.28 15.12 -7.07
C MET A 84 1.88 14.46 -6.91
N VAL A 85 1.36 13.80 -7.95
CA VAL A 85 0.21 12.86 -7.89
C VAL A 85 0.80 11.45 -7.97
N GLY A 86 0.49 10.60 -7.00
CA GLY A 86 1.07 9.26 -6.87
C GLY A 86 0.11 8.29 -6.19
N ALA A 87 0.60 7.45 -5.29
CA ALA A 87 -0.20 6.55 -4.48
C ALA A 87 -0.78 7.24 -3.25
N CYS A 88 -2.05 6.95 -2.93
CA CYS A 88 -2.64 7.15 -1.62
C CYS A 88 -2.91 5.79 -0.98
N TRP A 89 -2.43 5.58 0.24
CA TRP A 89 -2.64 4.32 0.95
C TRP A 89 -3.71 4.54 2.00
N VAL A 90 -4.90 3.97 1.79
CA VAL A 90 -6.05 4.22 2.67
C VAL A 90 -6.42 2.97 3.45
N SER A 91 -6.96 3.15 4.65
CA SER A 91 -7.34 2.06 5.53
C SER A 91 -8.58 1.32 5.00
N GLU A 92 -8.66 0.02 5.31
CA GLU A 92 -9.86 -0.79 5.08
C GLU A 92 -11.13 -0.16 5.68
N GLY A 93 -11.00 0.46 6.86
CA GLY A 93 -12.08 1.17 7.52
C GLY A 93 -12.55 2.40 6.72
N TYR A 94 -11.63 3.17 6.14
CA TYR A 94 -11.97 4.28 5.25
C TYR A 94 -12.71 3.79 4.01
N LEU A 95 -12.20 2.73 3.36
CA LEU A 95 -12.85 2.15 2.17
C LEU A 95 -14.28 1.71 2.47
N THR A 96 -14.44 0.93 3.54
CA THR A 96 -15.74 0.38 3.97
C THR A 96 -16.74 1.50 4.26
N ARG A 97 -16.34 2.55 5.00
CA ARG A 97 -17.22 3.68 5.34
C ARG A 97 -17.68 4.48 4.12
N ASN A 98 -16.84 4.56 3.09
CA ASN A 98 -17.11 5.32 1.88
C ASN A 98 -17.68 4.45 0.74
N GLY A 99 -18.00 3.18 1.00
CA GLY A 99 -18.51 2.26 -0.02
C GLY A 99 -17.52 1.95 -1.14
N LEU A 100 -16.23 2.11 -0.87
CA LEU A 100 -15.16 1.84 -1.82
C LEU A 100 -14.73 0.38 -1.69
N THR A 101 -14.59 -0.28 -2.82
CA THR A 101 -14.03 -1.63 -2.84
C THR A 101 -12.52 -1.51 -2.78
N PRO A 102 -11.84 -2.29 -1.89
CA PRO A 102 -10.40 -2.47 -2.01
C PRO A 102 -10.04 -2.80 -3.46
N PRO A 103 -8.93 -2.29 -4.01
CA PRO A 103 -8.58 -2.54 -5.39
C PRO A 103 -8.48 -4.05 -5.63
N GLY A 104 -9.50 -4.61 -6.28
CA GLY A 104 -9.66 -6.06 -6.45
C GLY A 104 -8.59 -6.67 -7.36
N ALA A 105 -7.93 -5.84 -8.18
CA ALA A 105 -6.75 -6.18 -8.94
C ALA A 105 -6.15 -4.90 -9.52
N ARG A 106 -4.82 -4.77 -9.41
CA ARG A 106 -3.92 -4.08 -10.35
C ARG A 106 -3.91 -2.53 -10.38
N PRO A 107 -3.09 -1.91 -9.53
CA PRO A 107 -2.21 -0.84 -10.00
C PRO A 107 -1.13 -1.44 -10.90
N GLY A 108 -1.47 -1.76 -12.15
CA GLY A 108 -0.52 -2.21 -13.18
C GLY A 108 -0.71 -3.64 -13.72
N PRO A 109 -0.21 -3.94 -14.93
CA PRO A 109 -0.59 -5.12 -15.72
C PRO A 109 -0.09 -6.49 -15.22
N GLY A 110 0.56 -6.59 -14.04
CA GLY A 110 1.27 -7.81 -13.63
C GLY A 110 1.21 -8.19 -12.15
N GLY A 111 0.44 -7.49 -11.31
CA GLY A 111 0.44 -7.73 -9.86
C GLY A 111 -0.84 -8.34 -9.31
N HIS A 112 -0.73 -8.99 -8.16
CA HIS A 112 -1.84 -9.37 -7.29
C HIS A 112 -2.22 -8.22 -6.34
N GLY A 113 -3.48 -8.17 -5.89
CA GLY A 113 -3.96 -7.10 -5.01
C GLY A 113 -3.18 -6.97 -3.69
N HIS A 114 -2.74 -8.10 -3.11
CA HIS A 114 -1.96 -8.11 -1.87
C HIS A 114 -0.56 -7.49 -2.01
N GLU A 115 -0.02 -7.35 -3.23
CA GLU A 115 1.27 -6.69 -3.43
C GLU A 115 1.18 -5.15 -3.26
N PHE A 116 -0.05 -4.65 -3.11
CA PHE A 116 -0.36 -3.23 -2.88
C PHE A 116 -1.11 -3.04 -1.56
N THR A 117 -0.85 -3.93 -0.60
CA THR A 117 -1.38 -3.82 0.75
C THR A 117 -0.26 -3.82 1.78
N PHE A 118 -0.53 -3.20 2.92
CA PHE A 118 0.28 -3.41 4.12
C PHE A 118 -0.60 -3.45 5.35
N VAL A 119 -0.08 -4.06 6.42
CA VAL A 119 -0.75 -4.15 7.72
C VAL A 119 0.07 -3.35 8.72
N GLN A 120 -0.58 -2.47 9.49
CA GLN A 120 0.00 -1.79 10.65
C GLN A 120 -0.62 -2.33 11.92
N TYR A 121 0.22 -2.75 12.87
CA TYR A 121 -0.19 -3.10 14.21
C TYR A 121 -0.01 -1.93 15.17
N PHE A 122 -0.97 -1.72 16.08
CA PHE A 122 -0.94 -0.60 17.01
C PHE A 122 -0.66 -1.01 18.46
N ASP A 123 -0.91 -2.28 18.79
CA ASP A 123 -0.71 -2.82 20.13
C ASP A 123 -0.28 -4.31 20.07
N GLY A 124 -0.04 -4.91 21.24
CA GLY A 124 0.40 -6.29 21.37
C GLY A 124 1.88 -6.48 21.02
N GLU A 125 2.30 -7.74 20.85
CA GLU A 125 3.69 -8.12 20.57
C GLU A 125 4.22 -7.51 19.26
N GLN A 126 3.33 -7.28 18.28
CA GLN A 126 3.69 -6.64 17.02
C GLN A 126 3.43 -5.12 17.03
N GLY A 127 3.18 -4.51 18.18
CA GLY A 127 2.86 -3.08 18.28
C GLY A 127 3.88 -2.20 17.55
N ASN A 128 3.37 -1.25 16.76
CA ASN A 128 4.15 -0.37 15.90
C ASN A 128 4.90 -1.06 14.73
N ARG A 129 4.67 -2.35 14.46
CA ARG A 129 5.24 -3.03 13.29
C ARG A 129 4.35 -2.89 12.06
N ARG A 130 4.99 -2.86 10.90
CA ARG A 130 4.36 -2.78 9.57
C ARG A 130 4.78 -4.00 8.75
N PHE A 131 3.82 -4.62 8.07
CA PHE A 131 4.08 -5.77 7.21
C PHE A 131 3.56 -5.49 5.79
N TYR A 132 4.42 -5.60 4.79
CA TYR A 132 4.10 -5.32 3.39
C TYR A 132 3.81 -6.61 2.63
N GLY A 133 2.69 -6.65 1.92
CA GLY A 133 2.32 -7.80 1.11
C GLY A 133 3.20 -7.93 -0.13
N MET A 134 3.60 -9.16 -0.42
CA MET A 134 4.46 -9.55 -1.53
C MET A 134 3.99 -10.89 -2.08
N GLN A 135 4.27 -11.14 -3.36
CA GLN A 135 4.20 -12.48 -3.90
C GLN A 135 5.50 -13.21 -3.56
N ALA A 136 5.38 -14.40 -2.97
CA ALA A 136 6.53 -15.20 -2.54
C ALA A 136 6.32 -16.68 -2.80
N ASN A 137 7.41 -17.43 -2.92
CA ASN A 137 7.40 -18.87 -3.13
C ASN A 137 8.43 -19.53 -2.21
N LEU A 138 7.99 -20.50 -1.41
CA LEU A 138 8.91 -21.28 -0.58
C LEU A 138 9.65 -22.29 -1.46
N LEU A 139 10.97 -22.31 -1.38
CA LEU A 139 11.80 -23.26 -2.13
C LEU A 139 12.30 -24.39 -1.22
N GLN A 140 12.73 -24.03 -0.02
CA GLN A 140 13.31 -24.96 0.94
C GLN A 140 13.10 -24.45 2.37
N GLN A 141 13.06 -25.36 3.34
CA GLN A 141 13.10 -25.03 4.76
C GLN A 141 14.23 -25.80 5.44
N GLN A 142 14.99 -25.11 6.28
CA GLN A 142 16.07 -25.66 7.10
C GLN A 142 15.92 -25.12 8.52
N HIS A 143 15.52 -25.99 9.45
CA HIS A 143 15.19 -25.58 10.83
C HIS A 143 14.17 -24.43 10.87
N ASN A 144 14.53 -23.30 11.48
CA ASN A 144 13.71 -22.08 11.58
C ASN A 144 13.87 -21.14 10.37
N LEU A 145 14.75 -21.45 9.42
CA LEU A 145 14.97 -20.63 8.24
C LEU A 145 14.26 -21.22 7.02
N SER A 146 13.66 -20.33 6.22
CA SER A 146 13.00 -20.63 4.97
C SER A 146 13.72 -19.94 3.82
N LEU A 147 14.08 -20.69 2.79
CA LEU A 147 14.58 -20.15 1.53
C LEU A 147 13.38 -19.75 0.68
N VAL A 148 13.15 -18.44 0.58
CA VAL A 148 11.98 -17.85 -0.07
C VAL A 148 12.41 -17.05 -1.28
N GLN A 149 11.75 -17.32 -2.40
CA GLN A 149 11.84 -16.53 -3.61
C GLN A 149 10.77 -15.45 -3.60
N ILE A 150 11.12 -14.20 -3.90
CA ILE A 150 10.22 -13.04 -3.75
C ILE A 150 10.19 -12.24 -5.05
N TRP A 151 9.02 -11.76 -5.44
CA TRP A 151 8.80 -10.92 -6.62
C TRP A 151 8.78 -9.43 -6.26
N HIS A 152 9.16 -8.58 -7.22
CA HIS A 152 8.96 -7.14 -7.06
C HIS A 152 7.47 -6.86 -6.89
N PRO A 153 7.07 -5.94 -5.99
CA PRO A 153 5.66 -5.59 -5.83
C PRO A 153 5.04 -5.18 -7.16
N GLY A 154 3.91 -5.79 -7.48
CA GLY A 154 3.16 -5.53 -8.72
C GLY A 154 3.57 -6.40 -9.90
N THR A 155 4.38 -7.43 -9.68
CA THR A 155 4.91 -8.30 -10.75
C THR A 155 4.59 -9.79 -10.57
N GLY A 156 4.04 -10.18 -9.42
CA GLY A 156 3.84 -11.58 -9.03
C GLY A 156 2.86 -12.39 -9.89
N ALA A 157 1.95 -11.72 -10.62
CA ALA A 157 0.96 -12.36 -11.49
C ALA A 157 1.40 -12.44 -12.97
N GLY A 158 2.57 -11.88 -13.31
CA GLY A 158 3.10 -11.82 -14.67
C GLY A 158 4.17 -12.89 -14.95
N ALA A 159 4.74 -12.84 -16.15
CA ALA A 159 5.94 -13.62 -16.51
C ALA A 159 7.24 -13.02 -15.94
N ALA A 160 7.14 -12.16 -14.93
CA ALA A 160 8.28 -11.48 -14.35
C ALA A 160 9.15 -12.47 -13.58
N HIS A 161 10.46 -12.29 -13.69
CA HIS A 161 11.40 -13.02 -12.85
C HIS A 161 11.30 -12.51 -11.40
N PRO A 162 11.51 -13.40 -10.43
CA PRO A 162 11.66 -13.03 -9.03
C PRO A 162 12.76 -11.98 -8.85
N ALA A 163 12.56 -11.07 -7.91
CA ALA A 163 13.56 -10.08 -7.53
C ALA A 163 14.78 -10.72 -6.87
N GLY A 164 14.57 -11.85 -6.17
CA GLY A 164 15.65 -12.61 -5.57
C GLY A 164 15.15 -13.81 -4.76
N THR A 165 16.12 -14.49 -4.15
CA THR A 165 15.91 -15.64 -3.27
C THR A 165 16.68 -15.41 -1.98
N PHE A 166 16.02 -15.56 -0.84
CA PHE A 166 16.53 -15.11 0.45
C PHE A 166 16.23 -16.14 1.55
N TRP A 167 17.15 -16.29 2.50
CA TRP A 167 16.88 -17.02 3.75
C TRP A 167 16.21 -16.06 4.74
N LEU A 168 15.02 -16.42 5.21
CA LEU A 168 14.21 -15.62 6.14
C LEU A 168 13.79 -16.47 7.34
N ASP A 169 13.73 -15.86 8.52
CA ASP A 169 13.06 -16.47 9.67
C ASP A 169 11.59 -16.01 9.64
N LEU A 170 10.73 -16.81 9.01
CA LEU A 170 9.32 -16.42 8.81
C LEU A 170 8.54 -16.28 10.13
N ASN A 171 9.03 -16.82 11.25
CA ASN A 171 8.37 -16.59 12.55
C ASN A 171 8.65 -15.18 13.10
N SER A 172 9.80 -14.60 12.75
CA SER A 172 10.20 -13.25 13.14
C SER A 172 9.78 -12.20 12.10
N ASP A 173 9.94 -12.55 10.83
CA ASP A 173 9.92 -11.61 9.72
C ASP A 173 8.56 -11.50 9.04
N ALA A 174 7.68 -12.49 9.18
CA ALA A 174 6.36 -12.48 8.55
C ALA A 174 5.25 -12.02 9.50
N ASP A 175 4.19 -11.44 8.93
CA ASP A 175 2.97 -11.16 9.65
C ASP A 175 2.37 -12.48 10.16
N PRO A 176 2.03 -12.58 11.46
CA PRO A 176 1.60 -13.84 12.09
C PRO A 176 0.24 -14.35 11.58
N SER A 177 -0.52 -13.53 10.84
CA SER A 177 -1.76 -13.94 10.18
C SER A 177 -1.58 -14.32 8.72
N THR A 178 -0.36 -14.26 8.19
CA THR A 178 -0.05 -14.77 6.85
C THR A 178 -0.21 -16.29 6.82
N SER A 179 -0.93 -16.79 5.83
CA SER A 179 -1.02 -18.24 5.58
C SER A 179 0.37 -18.84 5.36
N PRO A 180 0.67 -20.02 5.92
CA PRO A 180 1.94 -20.70 5.67
C PRO A 180 2.19 -20.90 4.16
N LEU A 181 3.41 -20.65 3.72
CA LEU A 181 3.82 -20.91 2.34
C LEU A 181 3.98 -22.42 2.12
N SER A 182 3.58 -22.88 0.93
CA SER A 182 3.82 -24.24 0.47
C SER A 182 4.99 -24.27 -0.53
N PRO A 183 5.83 -25.32 -0.52
CA PRO A 183 6.94 -25.42 -1.45
C PRO A 183 6.48 -25.38 -2.91
N ASN A 184 7.11 -24.53 -3.72
CA ASN A 184 6.83 -24.35 -5.16
C ASN A 184 5.38 -23.93 -5.48
N GLN A 185 4.69 -23.31 -4.52
CA GLN A 185 3.37 -22.73 -4.71
C GLN A 185 3.43 -21.24 -4.35
N PRO A 186 3.61 -20.36 -5.35
CA PRO A 186 3.63 -18.93 -5.12
C PRO A 186 2.34 -18.45 -4.44
N ALA A 187 2.47 -17.71 -3.34
CA ALA A 187 1.38 -17.26 -2.50
C ALA A 187 1.71 -15.89 -1.86
N PRO A 188 0.70 -15.19 -1.29
CA PRO A 188 0.92 -13.96 -0.55
C PRO A 188 1.81 -14.19 0.69
N LEU A 189 2.78 -13.29 0.89
CA LEU A 189 3.60 -13.19 2.09
C LEU A 189 3.65 -11.73 2.54
N TYR A 190 3.34 -11.46 3.81
CA TYR A 190 3.47 -10.12 4.37
C TYR A 190 4.75 -10.06 5.22
N LEU A 191 5.73 -9.28 4.77
CA LEU A 191 7.03 -9.16 5.44
C LEU A 191 7.15 -7.86 6.22
N ASP A 192 7.75 -7.94 7.40
CA ASP A 192 8.08 -6.80 8.24
C ASP A 192 8.84 -5.73 7.44
N ALA A 193 8.57 -4.46 7.73
CA ALA A 193 9.21 -3.33 7.07
C ALA A 193 10.74 -3.43 7.09
N SER A 194 11.34 -3.83 8.21
CA SER A 194 12.79 -3.96 8.31
C SER A 194 13.32 -5.08 7.40
N ALA A 195 12.67 -6.25 7.42
CA ALA A 195 13.00 -7.37 6.55
C ALA A 195 12.88 -6.98 5.07
N ALA A 196 11.73 -6.44 4.65
CA ALA A 196 11.50 -6.00 3.28
C ALA A 196 12.47 -4.90 2.82
N SER A 197 12.90 -4.00 3.71
CA SER A 197 13.92 -2.97 3.42
C SER A 197 15.28 -3.59 3.13
N ASN A 198 15.69 -4.57 3.94
CA ASN A 198 16.97 -5.27 3.78
C ASN A 198 17.04 -6.05 2.47
N LEU A 199 15.90 -6.45 1.92
CA LEU A 199 15.78 -7.09 0.61
C LEU A 199 15.82 -6.10 -0.56
N ALA A 200 15.95 -4.79 -0.30
CA ALA A 200 15.82 -3.70 -1.28
C ALA A 200 14.45 -3.67 -2.01
N MET A 201 13.41 -4.20 -1.38
CA MET A 201 12.08 -4.37 -1.98
C MET A 201 11.10 -3.23 -1.65
N ILE A 202 11.54 -2.26 -0.84
CA ILE A 202 10.68 -1.25 -0.20
C ILE A 202 10.41 -0.01 -1.06
N ASP A 203 10.47 -0.06 -2.38
CA ASP A 203 9.82 1.00 -3.18
C ASP A 203 8.76 0.41 -4.12
N PRO A 204 7.62 -0.07 -3.57
CA PRO A 204 6.41 -0.32 -4.35
C PRO A 204 5.87 1.04 -4.80
N LYS A 205 6.61 1.73 -5.68
CA LYS A 205 5.99 2.75 -6.49
C LYS A 205 4.89 2.03 -7.24
N LEU A 206 3.64 2.51 -7.14
CA LEU A 206 2.64 2.11 -8.11
C LEU A 206 3.32 2.30 -9.47
N PRO A 207 3.36 1.27 -10.33
CA PRO A 207 3.95 1.44 -11.65
C PRO A 207 3.29 2.66 -12.30
N PRO A 208 4.06 3.50 -13.00
CA PRO A 208 3.51 4.69 -13.63
C PRO A 208 2.28 4.26 -14.43
N TYR A 209 1.14 4.89 -14.13
CA TYR A 209 -0.11 4.59 -14.81
C TYR A 209 0.12 4.84 -16.31
N SER A 210 0.06 3.80 -17.13
CA SER A 210 0.35 3.87 -18.56
C SER A 210 -0.81 4.49 -19.37
N GLY A 211 -1.66 5.27 -18.72
CA GLY A 211 -2.62 6.14 -19.40
C GLY A 211 -1.86 7.27 -20.06
N SER A 212 -1.72 7.20 -21.39
CA SER A 212 -1.16 8.28 -22.18
C SER A 212 -1.98 9.55 -21.97
N PHE A 213 -1.40 10.54 -21.26
CA PHE A 213 -1.93 11.91 -21.25
C PHE A 213 -1.79 12.49 -22.66
N VAL A 214 -2.83 12.35 -23.48
CA VAL A 214 -2.97 13.19 -24.67
C VAL A 214 -3.50 14.53 -24.17
N PHE A 215 -2.59 15.49 -23.97
CA PHE A 215 -2.98 16.89 -23.89
C PHE A 215 -3.49 17.31 -25.27
N SER A 216 -4.79 17.10 -25.53
CA SER A 216 -5.46 17.89 -26.56
C SER A 216 -5.53 19.32 -26.02
N ARG A 217 -4.61 20.18 -26.48
CA ARG A 217 -4.85 21.61 -26.44
C ARG A 217 -6.08 21.86 -27.30
N GLN A 218 -7.24 22.04 -26.68
CA GLN A 218 -8.34 22.69 -27.37
C GLN A 218 -8.16 24.21 -27.29
N PRO A 219 -8.53 24.92 -28.39
CA PRO A 219 -8.22 26.33 -28.61
C PRO A 219 -8.92 27.29 -27.66
#